data_AF-A0AAJ5YS88-F1
#
_entry.id   AF-A0AAJ5YS88-F1
#
_cell.length_a   1.000
_cell.length_b   1.000
_cell.length_c   1.000
_cell.angle_alpha   90.00
_cell.angle_beta   90.00
_cell.angle_gamma   90.00
#
_symmetry.space_group_name_H-M   'P 1'
#
loop_
_entity.id
_entity.type
_entity.pdbx_description
1 polymer ?
#
loop_
_entity_poly.entity_id
_entity_poly.type
_entity_poly.pdbx_seq_one_letter_code
_entity_poly.pdbx_strand_id
1 'polypeptide(L)'
;MKSLARANPTNALLQGRGQPGTHDVQLGTQILQALCELNKSPNQTVMFPIYDKSAFDGQGDRSAQQVAVKGPVDIVLFEGWCLGYLPLSKDELQEKLSLATDDPRPAYCSYTVDELYAVSQQLKIWEREWFHMIDAMIQCTPDLTGDESLPSLVYTWRLEAEHNMKLVRGGQGMSDEQVKSFVQR
;
A
#
# COMPACT_ATOMS: atom_id res chain seq x y z
N MET A 1 13.54 -3.23 -1.78
CA MET A 1 13.24 -3.16 -0.33
C MET A 1 14.48 -3.01 0.55
N LYS A 2 15.44 -3.95 0.57
CA LYS A 2 16.63 -3.85 1.46
C LYS A 2 17.46 -2.58 1.25
N SER A 3 17.57 -2.09 0.01
CA SER A 3 18.23 -0.82 -0.30
C SER A 3 17.50 0.39 0.28
N LEU A 4 16.17 0.45 0.16
CA LEU A 4 15.33 1.51 0.71
C LEU A 4 15.44 1.59 2.23
N ALA A 5 15.33 0.44 2.90
CA ALA A 5 15.47 0.33 4.35
C ALA A 5 16.85 0.83 4.83
N ARG A 6 17.93 0.41 4.16
CA ARG A 6 19.31 0.86 4.46
C ARG A 6 19.51 2.36 4.24
N ALA A 7 18.84 2.95 3.25
CA ALA A 7 18.92 4.38 2.97
C ALA A 7 18.11 5.22 3.98
N ASN A 8 17.16 4.62 4.71
CA ASN A 8 16.28 5.29 5.64
C ASN A 8 16.28 4.61 7.02
N PRO A 9 17.44 4.41 7.67
CA PRO A 9 17.59 3.50 8.81
C PRO A 9 16.76 3.90 10.03
N THR A 10 16.39 5.17 10.16
CA THR A 10 15.56 5.67 11.27
C THR A 10 14.07 5.60 10.98
N ASN A 11 13.67 5.63 9.70
CA ASN A 11 12.26 5.67 9.33
C ASN A 11 11.64 4.26 9.35
N ALA A 12 10.96 3.93 10.44
CA ALA A 12 10.29 2.65 10.65
C ALA A 12 9.24 2.32 9.56
N LEU A 13 8.61 3.33 8.96
CA LEU A 13 7.61 3.17 7.90
C LEU A 13 8.20 2.50 6.65
N LEU A 14 9.49 2.74 6.39
CA LEU A 14 10.22 2.30 5.19
C LEU A 14 11.07 1.03 5.41
N GLN A 15 11.01 0.40 6.59
CA GLN A 15 11.79 -0.80 6.90
C GLN A 15 11.24 -2.09 6.29
N GLY A 16 10.03 -2.08 5.76
CA GLY A 16 9.40 -3.23 5.11
C GLY A 16 8.29 -2.81 4.16
N ARG A 17 7.75 -3.75 3.38
CA ARG A 17 6.70 -3.46 2.39
C ARG A 17 5.46 -2.86 3.06
N GLY A 18 4.73 -2.01 2.34
CA GLY A 18 3.41 -1.51 2.75
C GLY A 18 3.17 -0.07 2.34
N GLN A 19 4.02 0.84 2.82
CA GLN A 19 3.83 2.28 2.65
C GLN A 19 4.21 2.78 1.24
N PRO A 20 3.67 3.92 0.78
CA PRO A 20 4.20 4.64 -0.38
C PRO A 20 5.73 4.77 -0.30
N GLY A 21 6.40 4.48 -1.42
CA GLY A 21 7.86 4.35 -1.50
C GLY A 21 8.39 2.92 -1.45
N THR A 22 7.57 1.96 -0.99
CA THR A 22 7.95 0.53 -0.95
C THR A 22 7.56 -0.23 -2.23
N HIS A 23 7.05 0.48 -3.24
CA HIS A 23 6.56 -0.06 -4.50
C HIS A 23 7.53 0.27 -5.64
N ASP A 24 7.61 -0.61 -6.62
CA ASP A 24 8.37 -0.37 -7.85
C ASP A 24 7.53 0.50 -8.80
N VAL A 25 7.62 1.82 -8.59
CA VAL A 25 6.79 2.79 -9.32
C VAL A 25 7.08 2.75 -10.82
N GLN A 26 8.36 2.59 -11.20
CA GLN A 26 8.76 2.52 -12.60
C GLN A 26 8.12 1.34 -13.31
N LEU A 27 8.15 0.14 -12.71
CA LEU A 27 7.47 -1.03 -13.28
C LEU A 27 5.95 -0.81 -13.35
N GLY A 28 5.35 -0.25 -12.30
CA GLY A 28 3.91 0.06 -12.29
C GLY A 28 3.52 1.00 -13.43
N THR A 29 4.28 2.08 -13.64
CA THR A 29 4.05 3.04 -14.74
C THR A 29 4.18 2.37 -16.11
N GLN A 30 5.19 1.53 -16.32
CA GLN A 30 5.38 0.80 -17.58
C GLN A 30 4.19 -0.12 -17.89
N ILE A 31 3.68 -0.83 -16.88
CA ILE A 31 2.53 -1.72 -17.04
C ILE A 31 1.27 -0.93 -17.34
N LEU A 32 0.98 0.15 -16.59
CA LEU A 32 -0.20 0.98 -16.82
C LEU A 32 -0.18 1.62 -18.22
N GLN A 33 0.97 2.15 -18.65
CA GLN A 33 1.14 2.66 -20.01
C GLN A 33 0.91 1.57 -21.05
N ALA A 34 1.46 0.36 -20.86
CA ALA A 34 1.25 -0.75 -21.78
C ALA A 34 -0.22 -1.17 -21.86
N LEU A 35 -0.99 -1.05 -20.77
CA LEU A 35 -2.43 -1.30 -20.76
C LEU A 35 -3.20 -0.24 -21.56
N CYS A 36 -2.86 1.04 -21.44
CA CYS A 36 -3.46 2.11 -22.24
C CYS A 36 -3.24 1.91 -23.75
N GLU A 37 -2.14 1.24 -24.13
CA GLU A 37 -1.80 0.95 -25.52
C GLU A 37 -2.27 -0.45 -26.00
N LEU A 38 -2.71 -1.32 -25.07
CA LEU A 38 -2.93 -2.76 -25.30
C LEU A 38 -3.88 -3.05 -26.45
N ASN A 39 -4.93 -2.23 -26.61
CA ASN A 39 -5.95 -2.44 -27.64
C ASN A 39 -5.60 -1.81 -28.99
N LYS A 40 -4.52 -1.01 -29.08
CA LYS A 40 -4.15 -0.31 -30.31
C LYS A 40 -3.54 -1.23 -31.38
N SER A 41 -3.17 -2.46 -31.03
CA SER A 41 -2.61 -3.44 -31.96
C SER A 41 -3.09 -4.85 -31.62
N PRO A 42 -3.35 -5.70 -32.62
CA PRO A 42 -3.81 -7.07 -32.38
C PRO A 42 -2.72 -7.90 -31.69
N ASN A 43 -3.14 -8.81 -30.82
CA ASN A 43 -2.27 -9.78 -30.12
C ASN A 43 -1.21 -9.17 -29.19
N GLN A 44 -1.34 -7.91 -28.77
CA GLN A 44 -0.50 -7.35 -27.72
C GLN A 44 -0.75 -8.05 -26.39
N THR A 45 0.31 -8.19 -25.59
CA THR A 45 0.30 -8.89 -24.30
C THR A 45 1.12 -8.10 -23.29
N VAL A 46 0.59 -7.92 -22.08
CA VAL A 46 1.29 -7.32 -20.94
C VAL A 46 1.56 -8.38 -19.89
N MET A 47 2.78 -8.40 -19.35
CA MET A 47 3.17 -9.32 -18.29
C MET A 47 3.03 -8.64 -16.92
N PHE A 48 2.17 -9.19 -16.08
CA PHE A 48 1.95 -8.71 -14.72
C PHE A 48 2.85 -9.45 -13.73
N PRO A 49 3.54 -8.71 -12.83
CA PRO A 49 4.29 -9.33 -11.76
C PRO A 49 3.36 -9.94 -10.74
N ILE A 50 3.79 -11.05 -10.13
CA ILE A 50 3.17 -11.60 -8.93
C ILE A 50 4.10 -11.30 -7.75
N TYR A 51 3.55 -10.83 -6.63
CA TYR A 51 4.31 -10.64 -5.40
C TYR A 51 4.00 -11.77 -4.41
N ASP A 52 5.02 -12.55 -4.04
CA ASP A 52 4.91 -13.61 -3.04
C ASP A 52 5.19 -13.03 -1.65
N LYS A 53 4.13 -12.84 -0.85
CA LYS A 53 4.23 -12.33 0.53
C LYS A 53 4.91 -13.30 1.49
N SER A 54 4.96 -14.61 1.18
CA SER A 54 5.57 -15.65 2.03
C SER A 54 7.08 -15.76 1.87
N ALA A 55 7.64 -15.31 0.74
CA ALA A 55 9.07 -15.40 0.49
C ALA A 55 9.88 -14.70 1.61
N PHE A 56 11.11 -15.18 1.85
CA PHE A 56 12.03 -14.65 2.87
C PHE A 56 11.37 -14.51 4.25
N ASP A 57 10.83 -15.61 4.78
CA ASP A 57 10.19 -15.68 6.10
C ASP A 57 9.08 -14.63 6.29
N GLY A 58 8.26 -14.44 5.26
CA GLY A 58 7.14 -13.50 5.28
C GLY A 58 7.52 -12.04 5.01
N GLN A 59 8.80 -11.72 4.73
CA GLN A 59 9.21 -10.38 4.29
C GLN A 59 8.73 -10.07 2.86
N GLY A 60 8.54 -11.12 2.07
CA GLY A 60 8.00 -11.09 0.72
C GLY A 60 9.01 -10.69 -0.35
N ASP A 61 8.79 -11.16 -1.57
CA ASP A 61 9.55 -10.74 -2.75
C ASP A 61 8.72 -10.93 -4.03
N ARG A 62 9.21 -10.35 -5.13
CA ARG A 62 8.62 -10.59 -6.45
C ARG A 62 8.83 -12.04 -6.85
N SER A 63 7.76 -12.73 -7.22
CA SER A 63 7.82 -14.08 -7.78
C SER A 63 8.45 -14.06 -9.17
N ALA A 64 9.13 -15.15 -9.53
CA ALA A 64 9.56 -15.38 -10.91
C ALA A 64 8.37 -15.64 -11.85
N GLN A 65 7.22 -16.03 -11.29
CA GLN A 65 5.99 -16.21 -12.05
C GLN A 65 5.37 -14.85 -12.41
N GLN A 66 4.77 -14.80 -13.60
CA GLN A 66 4.07 -13.64 -14.13
C GLN A 66 2.75 -14.09 -14.74
N VAL A 67 1.77 -13.17 -14.80
CA VAL A 67 0.49 -13.40 -15.46
C VAL A 67 0.48 -12.64 -16.79
N ALA A 68 0.23 -13.35 -17.88
CA ALA A 68 0.07 -12.72 -19.19
C ALA A 68 -1.37 -12.25 -19.38
N VAL A 69 -1.56 -10.97 -19.74
CA VAL A 69 -2.86 -10.40 -20.11
C VAL A 69 -2.81 -10.02 -21.57
N LYS A 70 -3.66 -10.65 -22.39
CA LYS A 70 -3.74 -10.42 -23.83
C LYS A 70 -4.93 -9.51 -24.17
N GLY A 71 -4.72 -8.55 -25.07
CA GLY A 71 -5.79 -7.69 -25.55
C GLY A 71 -6.81 -8.41 -26.45
N PRO A 72 -8.01 -7.82 -26.65
CA PRO A 72 -8.42 -6.54 -26.07
C PRO A 72 -8.86 -6.65 -24.61
N VAL A 73 -8.73 -5.56 -23.86
CA VAL A 73 -9.24 -5.40 -22.49
C VAL A 73 -10.16 -4.19 -22.43
N ASP A 74 -11.41 -4.38 -22.00
CA ASP A 74 -12.38 -3.29 -21.90
C ASP A 74 -12.23 -2.48 -20.60
N ILE A 75 -11.90 -3.16 -19.49
CA ILE A 75 -11.81 -2.55 -18.15
C ILE A 75 -10.56 -3.06 -17.45
N VAL A 76 -9.78 -2.13 -16.90
CA VAL A 76 -8.68 -2.42 -15.98
C VAL A 76 -9.11 -2.00 -14.57
N LEU A 77 -9.12 -2.95 -13.64
CA LEU A 77 -9.29 -2.66 -12.22
C LEU A 77 -7.91 -2.44 -11.60
N PHE A 78 -7.56 -1.19 -11.34
CA PHE A 78 -6.34 -0.83 -10.62
C PHE A 78 -6.70 -0.47 -9.17
N GLU A 79 -6.29 -1.32 -8.23
CA GLU A 79 -6.67 -1.21 -6.82
C GLU A 79 -5.45 -1.13 -5.89
N GLY A 80 -5.65 -0.49 -4.73
CA GLY A 80 -4.65 -0.37 -3.69
C GLY A 80 -5.18 0.43 -2.50
N TRP A 81 -4.78 0.05 -1.28
CA TRP A 81 -5.31 0.62 -0.02
C TRP A 81 -5.05 2.12 0.14
N CYS A 82 -4.01 2.66 -0.50
CA CYS A 82 -3.66 4.09 -0.51
C CYS A 82 -3.72 4.72 -1.91
N LEU A 83 -4.36 4.05 -2.89
CA LEU A 83 -4.59 4.66 -4.21
C LEU A 83 -5.55 5.85 -4.06
N GLY A 84 -5.23 6.98 -4.68
CA GLY A 84 -5.99 8.23 -4.54
C GLY A 84 -5.61 9.09 -3.33
N TYR A 85 -4.67 8.66 -2.49
CA TYR A 85 -4.17 9.50 -1.39
C TYR A 85 -3.24 10.59 -1.95
N LEU A 86 -3.39 11.81 -1.44
CA LEU A 86 -2.63 12.98 -1.89
C LEU A 86 -1.47 13.31 -0.93
N PRO A 87 -0.35 13.84 -1.44
CA PRO A 87 0.78 14.24 -0.61
C PRO A 87 0.42 15.44 0.29
N LEU A 88 0.98 15.46 1.50
CA LEU A 88 0.90 16.60 2.41
C LEU A 88 2.25 17.33 2.51
N SER A 89 2.18 18.65 2.68
CA SER A 89 3.31 19.49 3.06
C SER A 89 3.76 19.24 4.51
N LYS A 90 4.96 19.71 4.87
CA LYS A 90 5.46 19.61 6.25
C LYS A 90 4.58 20.38 7.24
N ASP A 91 4.04 21.53 6.83
CA ASP A 91 3.19 22.35 7.69
C ASP A 91 1.86 21.65 7.96
N GLU A 92 1.22 21.06 6.95
CA GLU A 92 0.00 20.26 7.13
C GLU A 92 0.23 19.03 8.01
N LEU A 93 1.39 18.36 7.87
CA LEU A 93 1.76 17.24 8.75
C LEU A 93 1.96 17.70 10.20
N GLN A 94 2.65 18.82 10.40
CA GLN A 94 2.88 19.40 11.71
C GLN A 94 1.57 19.83 12.38
N GLU A 95 0.67 20.43 11.62
CA GLU A 95 -0.67 20.80 12.06
C GLU A 95 -1.47 19.55 12.48
N LYS A 96 -1.54 18.51 11.62
CA LYS A 96 -2.23 17.26 11.94
C LYS A 96 -1.70 16.60 13.22
N LEU A 97 -0.38 16.56 13.40
CA LEU A 97 0.23 16.06 14.63
C LEU A 97 -0.15 16.89 15.86
N SER A 98 -0.26 18.21 15.72
CA SER A 98 -0.65 19.10 16.84
C SER A 98 -2.12 18.98 17.24
N LEU A 99 -3.00 18.68 16.27
CA LEU A 99 -4.45 18.54 16.48
C LEU A 99 -4.85 17.15 17.01
N ALA A 100 -3.96 16.16 16.91
CA ALA A 100 -4.19 14.79 17.36
C ALA A 100 -4.18 14.69 18.89
N THR A 101 -5.36 14.92 19.50
CA THR A 101 -5.57 15.01 20.95
C THR A 101 -6.26 13.79 21.55
N ASP A 102 -6.56 12.77 20.75
CA ASP A 102 -7.19 11.52 21.21
C ASP A 102 -6.34 10.79 22.27
N ASP A 103 -6.99 10.02 23.14
CA ASP A 103 -6.35 9.14 24.11
C ASP A 103 -6.87 7.69 23.96
N PRO A 104 -6.03 6.74 23.50
CA PRO A 104 -4.64 6.91 23.10
C PRO A 104 -4.50 7.71 21.80
N ARG A 105 -3.38 8.43 21.65
CA ARG A 105 -3.10 9.18 20.41
C ARG A 105 -3.04 8.23 19.20
N PRO A 106 -3.41 8.73 18.00
CA PRO A 106 -3.26 7.98 16.77
C PRO A 106 -1.83 7.47 16.55
N ALA A 107 -1.68 6.29 15.96
CA ALA A 107 -0.37 5.65 15.77
C ALA A 107 0.61 6.52 14.96
N TYR A 108 0.12 7.33 14.01
CA TYR A 108 0.98 8.20 13.22
C TYR A 108 1.71 9.27 14.07
N CYS A 109 1.24 9.55 15.28
CA CYS A 109 1.88 10.49 16.21
C CYS A 109 3.20 9.97 16.79
N SER A 110 3.55 8.69 16.61
CA SER A 110 4.86 8.15 17.01
C SER A 110 5.98 8.46 16.02
N TYR A 111 5.67 9.04 14.86
CA TYR A 111 6.64 9.38 13.82
C TYR A 111 6.89 10.88 13.76
N THR A 112 8.11 11.26 13.38
CA THR A 112 8.49 12.65 13.15
C THR A 112 7.85 13.19 11.87
N VAL A 113 7.76 14.53 11.77
CA VAL A 113 7.31 15.19 10.53
C VAL A 113 8.16 14.77 9.33
N ASP A 114 9.47 14.62 9.50
CA ASP A 114 10.37 14.22 8.41
C ASP A 114 10.13 12.78 7.94
N GLU A 115 9.83 11.87 8.85
CA GLU A 115 9.51 10.47 8.52
C GLU A 115 8.19 10.35 7.76
N LEU A 116 7.15 11.06 8.21
CA LEU A 116 5.87 11.13 7.52
C LEU A 116 6.00 11.84 6.17
N TYR A 117 6.75 12.93 6.12
CA TYR A 117 6.99 13.68 4.89
C TYR A 117 7.72 12.84 3.84
N ALA A 118 8.65 11.96 4.24
CA ALA A 118 9.30 11.03 3.33
C ALA A 118 8.29 10.10 2.62
N VAL A 119 7.25 9.64 3.32
CA VAL A 119 6.15 8.86 2.73
C VAL A 119 5.26 9.74 1.84
N SER A 120 4.90 10.95 2.28
CA SER A 120 4.15 11.92 1.47
C SER A 120 4.85 12.25 0.14
N GLN A 121 6.18 12.37 0.12
CA GLN A 121 6.91 12.60 -1.14
C GLN A 121 6.76 11.45 -2.13
N GLN A 122 6.54 10.23 -1.66
CA GLN A 122 6.30 9.08 -2.53
C GLN A 122 4.88 9.08 -3.10
N LEU A 123 3.88 9.54 -2.34
CA LEU A 123 2.53 9.79 -2.84
C LEU A 123 2.53 10.83 -3.97
N LYS A 124 3.34 11.88 -3.86
CA LYS A 124 3.50 12.87 -4.95
C LYS A 124 4.00 12.26 -6.26
N ILE A 125 4.85 11.22 -6.16
CA ILE A 125 5.30 10.49 -7.35
C ILE A 125 4.13 9.69 -7.93
N TRP A 126 3.32 9.02 -7.10
CA TRP A 126 2.17 8.24 -7.58
C TRP A 126 1.12 9.12 -8.24
N GLU A 127 0.82 10.26 -7.63
CA GLU A 127 -0.08 11.27 -8.20
C GLU A 127 0.38 11.68 -9.61
N ARG A 128 1.66 12.05 -9.74
CA ARG A 128 2.24 12.46 -11.02
C ARG A 128 2.26 11.35 -12.07
N GLU A 129 2.66 10.14 -11.66
CA GLU A 129 2.97 9.06 -12.60
C GLU A 129 1.75 8.21 -12.96
N TRP A 130 0.74 8.11 -12.08
CA TRP A 130 -0.34 7.14 -12.24
C TRP A 130 -1.72 7.79 -12.36
N PHE A 131 -2.01 8.88 -11.65
CA PHE A 131 -3.41 9.32 -11.50
C PHE A 131 -4.00 9.87 -12.79
N HIS A 132 -3.16 10.38 -13.71
CA HIS A 132 -3.61 10.81 -15.03
C HIS A 132 -4.05 9.66 -15.95
N MET A 133 -3.81 8.39 -15.57
CA MET A 133 -4.28 7.19 -16.29
C MET A 133 -5.51 6.55 -15.63
N ILE A 134 -6.07 7.17 -14.58
CA ILE A 134 -7.26 6.68 -13.89
C ILE A 134 -8.48 7.44 -14.41
N ASP A 135 -9.34 6.75 -15.14
CA ASP A 135 -10.56 7.36 -15.73
C ASP A 135 -11.68 7.56 -14.70
N ALA A 136 -11.78 6.67 -13.72
CA ALA A 136 -12.78 6.70 -12.66
C ALA A 136 -12.23 6.08 -11.36
N MET A 137 -12.69 6.59 -10.22
CA MET A 137 -12.29 6.10 -8.89
C MET A 137 -13.51 5.60 -8.11
N ILE A 138 -13.39 4.41 -7.53
CA ILE A 138 -14.35 3.86 -6.58
C ILE A 138 -13.65 3.77 -5.22
N GLN A 139 -14.16 4.51 -4.23
CA GLN A 139 -13.65 4.46 -2.86
C GLN A 139 -14.62 3.69 -1.96
N CYS A 140 -14.12 2.63 -1.34
CA CYS A 140 -14.84 1.91 -0.29
C CYS A 140 -14.46 2.49 1.07
N THR A 141 -15.36 3.28 1.66
CA THR A 141 -15.19 3.84 3.01
C THR A 141 -16.14 3.10 3.95
N PRO A 142 -15.64 2.52 5.07
CA PRO A 142 -16.53 1.91 6.05
C PRO A 142 -17.45 2.96 6.67
N ASP A 143 -18.69 2.55 6.91
CA ASP A 143 -19.59 3.28 7.78
C ASP A 143 -19.22 2.96 9.24
N LEU A 144 -18.85 3.97 10.01
CA LEU A 144 -18.48 3.79 11.41
C LEU A 144 -19.75 3.88 12.26
N THR A 145 -20.01 2.87 13.08
CA THR A 145 -21.19 2.84 13.94
C THR A 145 -20.81 2.88 15.42
N GLY A 146 -21.52 3.70 16.21
CA GLY A 146 -21.25 3.83 17.65
C GLY A 146 -19.87 4.42 17.94
N ASP A 147 -19.11 3.74 18.79
CA ASP A 147 -17.79 4.20 19.28
C ASP A 147 -16.61 3.67 18.44
N GLU A 148 -16.87 3.08 17.27
CA GLU A 148 -15.83 2.56 16.38
C GLU A 148 -14.99 3.68 15.76
N SER A 149 -13.68 3.43 15.68
CA SER A 149 -12.74 4.24 14.90
C SER A 149 -12.20 3.46 13.71
N LEU A 150 -11.82 4.15 12.62
CA LEU A 150 -11.17 3.54 11.46
C LEU A 150 -10.01 2.60 11.86
N PRO A 151 -9.06 3.00 12.75
CA PRO A 151 -7.99 2.10 13.16
C PRO A 151 -8.49 0.84 13.88
N SER A 152 -9.50 0.95 14.76
CA SER A 152 -10.04 -0.21 15.48
C SER A 152 -10.75 -1.19 14.54
N LEU A 153 -11.45 -0.69 13.54
CA LEU A 153 -12.15 -1.50 12.55
C LEU A 153 -11.15 -2.21 11.62
N VAL A 154 -10.18 -1.47 11.08
CA VAL A 154 -9.12 -2.03 10.21
C VAL A 154 -8.28 -3.07 10.94
N TYR A 155 -7.96 -2.85 12.22
CA TYR A 155 -7.27 -3.86 13.04
C TYR A 155 -8.08 -5.15 13.15
N THR A 156 -9.38 -5.04 13.46
CA THR A 156 -10.28 -6.19 13.59
C THR A 156 -10.33 -6.99 12.29
N TRP A 157 -10.58 -6.33 11.16
CA TRP A 157 -10.59 -6.99 9.85
C TRP A 157 -9.25 -7.62 9.49
N ARG A 158 -8.15 -6.95 9.78
CA ARG A 158 -6.81 -7.47 9.47
C ARG A 158 -6.49 -8.70 10.31
N LEU A 159 -6.94 -8.73 11.56
CA LEU A 159 -6.76 -9.84 12.48
C LEU A 159 -7.54 -11.07 12.01
N GLU A 160 -8.82 -10.90 11.66
CA GLU A 160 -9.66 -11.95 11.07
C GLU A 160 -9.04 -12.51 9.79
N ALA A 161 -8.54 -11.65 8.90
CA ALA A 161 -7.87 -12.06 7.67
C ALA A 161 -6.60 -12.87 7.95
N GLU A 162 -5.82 -12.52 8.98
CA GLU A 162 -4.62 -13.27 9.35
C GLU A 162 -4.97 -14.65 9.93
N HIS A 163 -5.97 -14.73 10.80
CA HIS A 163 -6.44 -16.01 11.36
C HIS A 163 -6.96 -16.94 10.27
N ASN A 164 -7.77 -16.43 9.34
CA ASN A 164 -8.26 -17.18 8.18
C ASN A 164 -7.11 -17.69 7.29
N MET A 165 -6.09 -16.85 7.04
CA MET A 165 -4.91 -17.26 6.28
C MET A 165 -4.12 -18.37 6.99
N LYS A 166 -3.92 -18.27 8.31
CA LYS A 166 -3.21 -19.27 9.12
C LYS A 166 -3.90 -20.63 9.08
N LEU A 167 -5.24 -20.67 9.07
CA LEU A 167 -6.00 -21.93 8.95
C LEU A 167 -5.69 -22.66 7.64
N VAL A 168 -5.55 -21.93 6.53
CA VAL A 168 -5.25 -22.51 5.21
C VAL A 168 -3.76 -22.86 5.04
N ARG A 169 -2.86 -22.15 5.73
CA ARG A 169 -1.40 -22.29 5.61
C ARG A 169 -0.74 -23.09 6.74
N GLY A 170 -1.50 -23.94 7.44
CA GLY A 170 -0.94 -24.81 8.48
C GLY A 170 -0.35 -24.04 9.68
N GLY A 171 -0.95 -22.91 10.04
CA GLY A 171 -0.57 -22.09 11.20
C GLY A 171 0.49 -21.02 10.92
N GLN A 172 1.05 -20.95 9.71
CA GLN A 172 2.06 -19.95 9.36
C GLN A 172 1.44 -18.57 9.12
N GLY A 173 1.94 -17.56 9.83
CA GLY A 173 1.49 -16.18 9.75
C GLY A 173 1.97 -15.35 10.94
N MET A 174 1.54 -14.10 11.00
CA MET A 174 1.82 -13.19 12.12
C MET A 174 1.09 -13.62 13.41
N SER A 175 1.64 -13.24 14.56
CA SER A 175 0.91 -13.20 15.83
C SER A 175 -0.04 -12.01 15.86
N ASP A 176 -0.99 -12.00 16.80
CA ASP A 176 -1.96 -10.92 16.96
C ASP A 176 -1.25 -9.59 17.29
N GLU A 177 -0.18 -9.63 18.08
CA GLU A 177 0.68 -8.47 18.37
C GLU A 177 1.42 -7.98 17.11
N GLN A 178 1.92 -8.90 16.29
CA GLN A 178 2.55 -8.56 15.03
C GLN A 178 1.55 -7.94 14.04
N VAL A 179 0.30 -8.42 14.02
CA VAL A 179 -0.80 -7.80 13.26
C VAL A 179 -1.06 -6.38 13.76
N LYS A 180 -1.08 -6.17 15.09
CA LYS A 180 -1.28 -4.84 15.67
C LYS A 180 -0.17 -3.87 15.26
N SER A 181 1.10 -4.27 15.40
CA SER A 181 2.23 -3.47 14.95
C SER A 181 2.23 -3.26 13.44
N PHE A 182 1.73 -4.22 12.65
CA PHE A 182 1.59 -4.07 11.21
C PHE A 182 0.53 -3.03 10.82
N VAL A 183 -0.61 -2.99 11.53
CA VAL A 183 -1.70 -2.02 11.27
C VAL A 183 -1.35 -0.61 11.76
N GLN A 184 -0.52 -0.49 12.81
CA GLN A 184 -0.05 0.80 13.34
C GLN A 184 1.04 1.46 12.49
N ARG A 185 1.55 0.76 11.47
CA ARG A 185 2.56 1.27 10.54
C ARG A 185 1.97 2.09 9.42
#